data_AF-A0AA39IUT3-F1
#
_entry.id   AF-A0AA39IUT3-F1
#
_cell.length_a   1.000
_cell.length_b   1.000
_cell.length_c   1.000
_cell.angle_alpha   90.00
_cell.angle_beta   90.00
_cell.angle_gamma   90.00
#
_symmetry.space_group_name_H-M   'P 1'
#
loop_
_entity.id
_entity.type
_entity.pdbx_description
1 polymer ?
#
loop_
_entity_poly.entity_id
_entity_poly.type
_entity_poly.pdbx_seq_one_letter_code
_entity_poly.pdbx_strand_id
1 'polypeptide(L)'
;MNLDRATTYKNLLKKWVDGLYSVHPHMQTLKKRPNINDHVGGELEATMLQSFMKAANLRRYLNKPECPQHVQEFKHLLDKALPPKDQREVKFEADPLMLTQTSHAYYTYRNVTYSRASMHLGGSLVCYYLHSASSELCVGSIQDIRSEHGQVVFKIQCQEPLPSSKYDPFQRYPDFPATTFSS
;
A
#
# COMPACT_ATOMS: atom_id res chain seq x y z
N MET A 1 -14.66 -6.96 -17.84
CA MET A 1 -15.25 -5.63 -17.57
C MET A 1 -15.06 -4.79 -18.82
N ASN A 2 -16.13 -4.41 -19.54
CA ASN A 2 -16.04 -3.82 -20.88
C ASN A 2 -15.40 -2.42 -20.83
N LEU A 3 -14.39 -2.17 -21.67
CA LEU A 3 -13.64 -0.91 -21.78
C LEU A 3 -14.55 0.33 -21.96
N ASP A 4 -15.69 0.12 -22.62
CA ASP A 4 -16.71 1.13 -22.86
C ASP A 4 -17.39 1.62 -21.56
N ARG A 5 -17.64 0.71 -20.61
CA ARG A 5 -18.18 1.08 -19.28
C ARG A 5 -17.18 1.87 -18.45
N ALA A 6 -15.89 1.51 -18.52
CA ALA A 6 -14.84 2.22 -17.80
C ALA A 6 -14.67 3.66 -18.34
N THR A 7 -14.75 3.81 -19.67
CA THR A 7 -14.68 5.11 -20.35
C THR A 7 -15.88 5.99 -20.00
N THR A 8 -17.08 5.41 -20.01
CA THR A 8 -18.31 6.09 -19.60
C THR A 8 -18.23 6.57 -18.15
N TYR A 9 -17.78 5.71 -17.24
CA TYR A 9 -17.62 6.05 -15.83
C TYR A 9 -16.60 7.19 -15.61
N LYS A 10 -15.45 7.13 -16.31
CA LYS A 10 -14.43 8.19 -16.29
C LYS A 10 -14.99 9.54 -16.75
N ASN A 11 -15.80 9.54 -17.81
CA ASN A 11 -16.42 10.76 -18.35
C ASN A 11 -17.46 11.36 -17.39
N LEU A 12 -18.26 10.51 -16.72
CA LEU A 12 -19.23 10.94 -15.72
C LEU A 12 -18.54 11.53 -14.48
N LEU A 13 -17.48 10.89 -13.99
CA LEU A 13 -16.65 11.41 -12.90
C LEU A 13 -16.05 12.77 -13.25
N LYS A 14 -15.52 12.92 -14.46
CA LYS A 14 -14.94 14.19 -14.91
C LYS A 14 -15.99 15.30 -14.94
N LYS A 15 -17.17 15.05 -15.55
CA LYS A 15 -18.28 16.01 -15.55
C LYS A 15 -18.73 16.40 -14.14
N TRP A 16 -18.77 15.44 -13.23
CA TRP A 16 -19.15 15.68 -11.83
C TRP A 16 -18.10 16.53 -11.10
N VAL A 17 -16.81 16.22 -11.26
CA VAL A 17 -15.70 17.00 -10.70
C VAL A 17 -15.66 18.43 -11.26
N ASP A 18 -15.86 18.59 -12.56
CA ASP A 18 -15.90 19.89 -13.22
C ASP A 18 -17.10 20.73 -12.74
N GLY A 19 -18.26 20.10 -12.52
CA GLY A 19 -19.43 20.73 -11.88
C GLY A 19 -19.19 21.08 -10.40
N LEU A 20 -18.35 20.32 -9.69
CA LEU A 20 -17.98 20.65 -8.31
C LEU A 20 -17.16 21.94 -8.24
N TYR A 21 -16.29 22.17 -9.24
CA TYR A 21 -15.49 23.40 -9.31
C TYR A 21 -16.31 24.65 -9.65
N SER A 22 -17.42 24.51 -10.39
CA SER A 22 -18.31 25.66 -10.64
C SER A 22 -19.07 26.07 -9.39
N VAL A 23 -19.48 25.11 -8.55
CA VAL A 23 -20.19 25.37 -7.28
C VAL A 23 -19.22 25.80 -6.17
N HIS A 24 -17.99 25.31 -6.19
CA HIS A 24 -16.98 25.59 -5.17
C HIS A 24 -15.63 26.03 -5.78
N PRO A 25 -15.51 27.31 -6.19
CA PRO A 25 -14.29 27.85 -6.84
C PRO A 25 -13.03 27.76 -5.98
N HIS A 26 -13.19 27.78 -4.65
CA HIS A 26 -12.10 27.64 -3.68
C HIS A 26 -11.46 26.24 -3.68
N MET A 27 -12.11 25.21 -4.24
CA MET A 27 -11.51 23.88 -4.43
C MET A 27 -10.60 23.82 -5.66
N GLN A 28 -10.81 24.70 -6.64
CA GLN A 28 -9.97 24.81 -7.83
C GLN A 28 -8.59 25.41 -7.51
N THR A 29 -8.53 26.20 -6.42
CA THR A 29 -7.36 26.96 -5.97
C THR A 29 -6.67 26.35 -4.75
N LEU A 30 -6.72 25.02 -4.60
CA LEU A 30 -5.69 24.33 -3.82
C LEU A 30 -4.34 24.54 -4.52
N LYS A 31 -3.72 25.71 -4.25
CA LYS A 31 -2.29 25.94 -4.47
C LYS A 31 -1.62 24.65 -4.01
N LYS A 32 -0.80 24.06 -4.89
CA LYS A 32 0.14 23.00 -4.50
C LYS A 32 0.93 23.59 -3.34
N ARG A 33 0.48 23.31 -2.11
CA ARG A 33 1.23 23.68 -0.91
C ARG A 33 2.59 23.01 -1.14
N PRO A 34 3.72 23.72 -0.94
CA PRO A 34 4.99 23.02 -0.84
C PRO A 34 4.76 21.86 0.13
N ASN A 35 5.12 20.67 -0.30
CA ASN A 35 4.85 19.45 0.43
C ASN A 35 5.65 19.50 1.73
N ILE A 36 5.06 20.03 2.80
CA ILE A 36 5.63 20.03 4.15
C ILE A 36 5.37 18.66 4.81
N ASN A 37 4.79 17.68 4.09
CA ASN A 37 4.89 16.30 4.51
C ASN A 37 6.31 15.83 4.18
N ASP A 38 7.25 16.18 5.04
CA ASP A 38 8.20 15.18 5.52
C ASP A 38 7.34 13.94 5.79
N HIS A 39 7.48 12.92 4.95
CA HIS A 39 6.75 11.68 5.12
C HIS A 39 7.22 11.06 6.43
N VAL A 40 6.52 11.37 7.53
CA VAL A 40 6.62 10.63 8.79
C VAL A 40 5.91 9.31 8.51
N GLY A 41 6.59 8.42 7.80
CA GLY A 41 6.10 7.09 7.46
C GLY A 41 6.29 6.66 6.01
N GLY A 42 6.50 5.35 5.80
CA GLY A 42 6.59 4.75 4.46
C GLY A 42 5.29 4.90 3.64
N GLU A 43 5.30 4.51 2.36
CA GLU A 43 4.15 4.66 1.45
C GLU A 43 2.85 4.03 1.97
N LEU A 44 2.96 2.94 2.74
CA LEU A 44 1.83 2.30 3.41
C LEU A 44 1.22 3.21 4.47
N GLU A 45 2.05 3.82 5.31
CA GLU A 45 1.60 4.72 6.37
C GLU A 45 0.94 5.96 5.79
N ALA A 46 1.52 6.52 4.72
CA ALA A 46 0.91 7.62 3.97
C ALA A 46 -0.46 7.21 3.38
N THR A 47 -0.55 6.03 2.78
CA THR A 47 -1.80 5.52 2.18
C THR A 47 -2.86 5.23 3.24
N MET A 48 -2.47 4.62 4.34
CA MET A 48 -3.35 4.35 5.48
C MET A 48 -3.87 5.66 6.05
N LEU A 49 -2.99 6.62 6.35
CA LEU A 49 -3.37 7.92 6.91
C LEU A 49 -4.32 8.67 5.97
N GLN A 50 -4.00 8.72 4.66
CA GLN A 50 -4.89 9.33 3.67
C GLN A 50 -6.25 8.65 3.61
N SER A 51 -6.29 7.32 3.67
CA SER A 51 -7.54 6.55 3.65
C SER A 51 -8.36 6.82 4.91
N PHE A 52 -7.73 6.85 6.09
CA PHE A 52 -8.37 7.21 7.35
C PHE A 52 -8.92 8.64 7.33
N MET A 53 -8.14 9.61 6.86
CA MET A 53 -8.57 11.01 6.74
C MET A 53 -9.74 11.16 5.75
N LYS A 54 -9.67 10.51 4.59
CA LYS A 54 -10.77 10.51 3.60
C LYS A 54 -12.04 9.88 4.15
N ALA A 55 -11.91 8.75 4.84
CA ALA A 55 -13.05 8.09 5.49
C ALA A 55 -13.66 8.95 6.60
N ALA A 56 -12.84 9.61 7.41
CA ALA A 56 -13.31 10.53 8.46
C ALA A 56 -14.04 11.74 7.87
N ASN A 57 -13.51 12.32 6.79
CA ASN A 57 -14.15 13.42 6.07
C ASN A 57 -15.49 13.00 5.44
N LEU A 58 -15.53 11.81 4.84
CA LEU A 58 -16.77 11.24 4.30
C LEU A 58 -17.81 11.06 5.41
N ARG A 59 -17.45 10.41 6.53
CA ARG A 59 -18.35 10.25 7.69
C ARG A 59 -18.86 11.59 8.20
N ARG A 60 -17.98 12.59 8.32
CA ARG A 60 -18.35 13.95 8.72
C ARG A 60 -19.36 14.57 7.74
N TYR A 61 -19.15 14.41 6.43
CA TYR A 61 -20.07 14.91 5.41
C TYR A 61 -21.44 14.22 5.46
N LEU A 62 -21.45 12.89 5.60
CA LEU A 62 -22.67 12.08 5.72
C LEU A 62 -23.48 12.36 6.99
N ASN A 63 -22.84 12.87 8.04
CA ASN A 63 -23.50 13.23 9.29
C ASN A 63 -23.99 14.68 9.36
N LYS A 64 -23.73 15.49 8.32
CA LYS A 64 -24.27 16.86 8.27
C LYS A 64 -25.78 16.86 7.97
N PRO A 65 -26.57 17.73 8.61
CA PRO A 65 -28.00 17.85 8.32
C PRO A 65 -28.30 18.36 6.90
N GLU A 66 -27.33 19.02 6.27
CA GLU A 66 -27.40 19.53 4.89
C GLU A 66 -27.02 18.48 3.83
N CYS A 67 -26.75 17.23 4.22
CA CYS A 67 -26.34 16.18 3.29
C CYS A 67 -27.51 15.78 2.36
N PRO A 68 -27.33 15.77 1.02
CA PRO A 68 -28.40 15.41 0.09
C PRO A 68 -28.96 14.00 0.35
N GLN A 69 -30.28 13.82 0.20
CA GLN A 69 -30.98 12.57 0.52
C GLN A 69 -30.38 11.33 -0.15
N HIS A 70 -30.02 11.42 -1.44
CA HIS A 70 -29.40 10.30 -2.17
C HIS A 70 -28.07 9.85 -1.54
N VAL A 71 -27.29 10.77 -0.94
CA VAL A 71 -26.03 10.43 -0.27
C VAL A 71 -26.29 9.78 1.10
N GLN A 72 -27.38 10.14 1.77
CA GLN A 72 -27.81 9.49 3.01
C GLN A 72 -28.28 8.04 2.79
N GLU A 73 -28.91 7.75 1.66
CA GLU A 73 -29.24 6.36 1.29
C GLU A 73 -27.97 5.51 1.14
N PHE A 74 -26.92 6.07 0.52
CA PHE A 74 -25.61 5.40 0.46
C PHE A 74 -24.98 5.21 1.83
N LYS A 75 -25.18 6.13 2.78
CA LYS A 75 -24.76 5.94 4.18
C LYS A 75 -25.44 4.73 4.79
N HIS A 76 -26.75 4.57 4.62
CA HIS A 76 -27.46 3.41 5.13
C HIS A 76 -26.97 2.09 4.54
N LEU A 77 -26.68 2.05 3.23
CA LEU A 77 -26.08 0.87 2.59
C LEU A 77 -24.66 0.60 3.11
N LEU A 78 -23.87 1.65 3.33
CA LEU A 78 -22.50 1.54 3.84
C LEU A 78 -22.47 1.03 5.28
N ASP A 79 -23.31 1.58 6.15
CA ASP A 79 -23.44 1.17 7.55
C ASP A 79 -23.92 -0.28 7.65
N LYS A 80 -24.81 -0.71 6.74
CA LYS A 80 -25.25 -2.10 6.61
C LYS A 80 -24.13 -3.04 6.16
N ALA A 81 -23.29 -2.61 5.22
CA ALA A 81 -22.20 -3.41 4.68
C ALA A 81 -20.97 -3.47 5.62
N LEU A 82 -20.75 -2.43 6.42
CA LEU A 82 -19.59 -2.29 7.30
C LEU A 82 -20.05 -2.03 8.74
N PRO A 83 -20.60 -3.04 9.42
CA PRO A 83 -21.07 -2.88 10.79
C PRO A 83 -19.92 -2.44 11.72
N PRO A 84 -20.23 -1.71 12.80
CA PRO A 84 -19.26 -1.30 13.80
C PRO A 84 -18.53 -2.51 14.41
N LYS A 85 -17.32 -2.25 14.91
CA LYS A 85 -16.32 -3.26 15.29
C LYS A 85 -16.82 -4.25 16.35
N ASP A 86 -17.79 -3.84 17.18
CA ASP A 86 -18.38 -4.67 18.24
C ASP A 86 -19.22 -5.84 17.72
N GLN A 87 -19.53 -5.88 16.41
CA GLN A 87 -20.25 -6.99 15.77
C GLN A 87 -19.38 -7.79 14.79
N ARG A 88 -18.06 -7.54 14.74
CA ARG A 88 -17.14 -8.21 13.81
C ARG A 88 -16.42 -9.41 14.43
N GLU A 89 -17.12 -10.27 15.16
CA GLU A 89 -16.67 -11.67 15.26
C GLU A 89 -17.05 -12.42 13.99
N VAL A 90 -16.56 -11.96 12.84
CA VAL A 90 -16.62 -12.76 11.62
C VAL A 90 -15.39 -13.66 11.66
N LYS A 91 -15.58 -14.88 12.17
CA LYS A 91 -14.68 -15.99 11.85
C LYS A 91 -14.68 -16.14 10.33
N PHE A 92 -13.62 -15.68 9.68
CA PHE A 92 -13.35 -16.05 8.30
C PHE A 92 -12.95 -17.53 8.31
N GLU A 93 -13.93 -18.43 8.26
CA GLU A 93 -13.67 -19.76 7.71
C GLU A 93 -13.49 -19.58 6.21
N ALA A 94 -12.23 -19.52 5.78
CA ALA A 94 -11.89 -19.59 4.38
C ALA A 94 -12.20 -21.02 3.91
N ASP A 95 -13.22 -21.16 3.07
CA ASP A 95 -13.47 -22.38 2.30
C ASP A 95 -12.18 -22.76 1.53
N PRO A 96 -11.73 -24.04 1.58
CA PRO A 96 -10.49 -24.45 0.95
C PRO A 96 -10.66 -24.58 -0.56
N LEU A 97 -10.56 -23.45 -1.27
CA LEU A 97 -10.40 -23.46 -2.72
C LEU A 97 -8.97 -23.89 -3.06
N MET A 98 -8.88 -25.13 -3.55
CA MET A 98 -7.74 -25.71 -4.25
C MET A 98 -7.16 -24.74 -5.29
N LEU A 99 -6.10 -24.01 -4.93
CA LEU A 99 -5.27 -23.23 -5.83
C LEU A 99 -3.80 -23.53 -5.53
N THR A 100 -3.28 -24.50 -6.27
CA THR A 100 -1.85 -24.68 -6.53
C THR A 100 -1.24 -23.32 -6.90
N GLN A 101 -0.29 -22.84 -6.09
CA GLN A 101 0.34 -21.50 -6.11
C GLN A 101 -0.57 -20.33 -5.69
N THR A 102 -0.63 -20.10 -4.38
CA THR A 102 -1.12 -18.83 -3.83
C THR A 102 0.01 -17.80 -3.86
N SER A 103 -0.09 -16.76 -4.69
CA SER A 103 0.78 -15.57 -4.61
C SER A 103 0.31 -14.71 -3.44
N HIS A 104 1.25 -14.27 -2.60
CA HIS A 104 0.96 -13.48 -1.42
C HIS A 104 1.50 -12.05 -1.58
N ALA A 105 0.70 -11.06 -1.18
CA ALA A 105 1.16 -9.67 -1.11
C ALA A 105 2.08 -9.42 0.09
N TYR A 106 1.80 -10.10 1.21
CA TYR A 106 2.50 -10.02 2.48
C TYR A 106 2.65 -11.42 3.06
N TYR A 107 3.70 -11.65 3.83
CA TYR A 107 3.89 -12.87 4.58
C TYR A 107 4.52 -12.58 5.93
N THR A 108 3.97 -13.15 7.00
CA THR A 108 4.47 -12.94 8.36
C THR A 108 5.10 -14.21 8.89
N TYR A 109 6.39 -14.13 9.25
CA TYR A 109 7.14 -15.22 9.87
C TYR A 109 7.81 -14.73 11.14
N ARG A 110 7.56 -15.42 12.27
CA ARG A 110 8.10 -15.05 13.59
C ARG A 110 7.92 -13.56 13.92
N ASN A 111 6.72 -13.02 13.68
CA ASN A 111 6.35 -11.61 13.87
C ASN A 111 7.07 -10.59 12.96
N VAL A 112 7.82 -11.05 11.95
CA VAL A 112 8.40 -10.20 10.91
C VAL A 112 7.54 -10.28 9.67
N THR A 113 7.08 -9.13 9.18
CA THR A 113 6.25 -9.04 7.96
C THR A 113 7.12 -8.70 6.76
N TYR A 114 7.15 -9.62 5.81
CA TYR A 114 7.77 -9.47 4.50
C TYR A 114 6.73 -9.00 3.49
N SER A 115 7.14 -8.14 2.56
CA SER A 115 6.29 -7.62 1.49
C SER A 115 6.97 -7.73 0.14
N ARG A 116 6.17 -7.75 -0.93
CA ARG A 116 6.71 -7.59 -2.28
C ARG A 116 7.21 -6.15 -2.49
N ALA A 117 8.23 -5.96 -3.30
CA ALA A 117 8.81 -4.67 -3.64
C ALA A 117 7.79 -3.73 -4.29
N SER A 118 6.85 -4.29 -5.06
CA SER A 118 5.73 -3.56 -5.67
C SER A 118 4.66 -3.08 -4.67
N MET A 119 4.63 -3.64 -3.46
CA MET A 119 3.66 -3.27 -2.42
C MET A 119 4.29 -2.34 -1.39
N HIS A 120 5.47 -2.69 -0.90
CA HIS A 120 6.20 -1.91 0.10
C HIS A 120 7.69 -2.21 0.01
N LEU A 121 8.46 -1.25 -0.53
CA LEU A 121 9.90 -1.41 -0.76
C LEU A 121 10.65 -1.68 0.55
N GLY A 122 10.35 -0.96 1.63
CA GLY A 122 11.08 -1.13 2.90
C GLY A 122 10.95 -2.53 3.50
N GLY A 123 9.80 -3.19 3.32
CA GLY A 123 9.55 -4.55 3.82
C GLY A 123 9.92 -5.65 2.82
N SER A 124 10.37 -5.27 1.63
CA SER A 124 10.89 -6.22 0.64
C SER A 124 12.39 -6.40 0.71
N LEU A 125 13.12 -5.47 1.32
CA LEU A 125 14.57 -5.55 1.48
C LEU A 125 14.93 -6.64 2.49
N VAL A 126 15.77 -7.58 2.05
CA VAL A 126 16.18 -8.72 2.86
C VAL A 126 17.66 -9.02 2.67
N CYS A 127 18.28 -9.54 3.72
CA CYS A 127 19.59 -10.17 3.67
C CYS A 127 19.40 -11.69 3.78
N TYR A 128 20.10 -12.47 2.96
CA TYR A 128 19.96 -13.92 2.93
C TYR A 128 21.29 -14.60 2.54
N TYR A 129 21.40 -15.88 2.85
CA TYR A 129 22.53 -16.72 2.44
C TYR A 129 22.09 -17.62 1.28
N LEU A 130 22.92 -17.71 0.23
CA LEU A 130 22.61 -18.50 -0.98
C LEU A 130 22.55 -20.01 -0.70
N HIS A 131 23.27 -20.46 0.33
CA HIS A 131 23.30 -21.83 0.81
C HIS A 131 23.48 -21.82 2.32
N SER A 132 22.99 -22.86 3.00
CA SER A 132 23.12 -23.03 4.45
C SER A 132 24.57 -23.12 4.94
N ALA A 133 25.53 -23.38 4.03
CA ALA A 133 26.97 -23.42 4.32
C ALA A 133 27.74 -22.19 3.82
N SER A 134 27.07 -21.25 3.14
CA SER A 134 27.72 -20.03 2.65
C SER A 134 27.82 -19.02 3.79
N SER A 135 29.00 -18.41 3.95
CA SER A 135 29.20 -17.27 4.85
C SER A 135 28.97 -15.92 4.16
N GLU A 136 28.75 -15.92 2.85
CA GLU A 136 28.56 -14.70 2.06
C GLU A 136 27.11 -14.23 2.18
N LEU A 137 26.93 -13.05 2.78
CA LEU A 137 25.64 -12.41 2.95
C LEU A 137 25.24 -11.72 1.64
N CYS A 138 24.16 -12.20 1.02
CA CYS A 138 23.56 -11.55 -0.13
C CYS A 138 22.47 -10.58 0.32
N VAL A 139 22.29 -9.50 -0.43
CA VAL A 139 21.21 -8.54 -0.24
C VAL A 139 20.33 -8.47 -1.47
N GLY A 140 19.04 -8.23 -1.26
CA GLY A 140 18.11 -8.13 -2.37
C GLY A 140 16.74 -7.66 -1.96
N SER A 141 15.86 -7.54 -2.96
CA SER A 141 14.46 -7.17 -2.78
C SER A 141 13.53 -8.32 -3.18
N ILE A 142 12.54 -8.61 -2.34
CA ILE A 142 11.52 -9.62 -2.61
C ILE A 142 10.61 -9.10 -3.74
N GLN A 143 10.65 -9.77 -4.89
CA GLN A 143 9.79 -9.45 -6.03
C GLN A 143 8.45 -10.18 -5.96
N ASP A 144 8.47 -11.42 -5.47
CA ASP A 144 7.28 -12.26 -5.38
C ASP A 144 7.36 -13.21 -4.18
N ILE A 145 6.19 -13.52 -3.62
CA ILE A 145 6.02 -14.44 -2.49
C ILE A 145 5.00 -15.47 -2.91
N ARG A 146 5.37 -16.75 -2.88
CA ARG A 146 4.51 -17.85 -3.32
C ARG A 146 4.52 -18.98 -2.30
N SER A 147 3.35 -19.58 -2.07
CA SER A 147 3.27 -20.86 -1.36
C SER A 147 3.36 -22.01 -2.35
N GLU A 148 4.43 -22.79 -2.27
CA GLU A 148 4.71 -23.96 -3.09
C GLU A 148 4.93 -25.18 -2.18
N HIS A 149 4.17 -26.25 -2.39
CA HIS A 149 4.29 -27.51 -1.62
C HIS A 149 4.23 -27.33 -0.08
N GLY A 150 3.44 -26.38 0.40
CA GLY A 150 3.32 -26.08 1.84
C GLY A 150 4.49 -25.27 2.42
N GLN A 151 5.45 -24.84 1.59
CA GLN A 151 6.52 -23.93 1.96
C GLN A 151 6.34 -22.58 1.27
N VAL A 152 6.83 -21.53 1.91
CA VAL A 152 6.81 -20.19 1.33
C VAL A 152 8.15 -19.93 0.67
N VAL A 153 8.10 -19.62 -0.62
CA VAL A 153 9.26 -19.33 -1.47
C VAL A 153 9.24 -17.86 -1.83
N PHE A 154 10.38 -17.19 -1.62
CA PHE A 154 10.60 -15.82 -2.03
C PHE A 154 11.41 -15.78 -3.32
N LYS A 155 10.91 -15.05 -4.33
CA LYS A 155 11.69 -14.69 -5.50
C LYS A 155 12.38 -13.36 -5.21
N ILE A 156 13.69 -13.38 -5.07
CA ILE A 156 14.50 -12.21 -4.69
C ILE A 156 15.26 -11.73 -5.92
N GLN A 157 15.28 -10.41 -6.13
CA GLN A 157 16.21 -9.75 -7.04
C GLN A 157 17.43 -9.29 -6.25
N CYS A 158 18.61 -9.84 -6.56
CA CYS A 158 19.87 -9.45 -5.94
C CYS A 158 20.19 -7.99 -6.26
N GLN A 159 20.76 -7.28 -5.28
CA GLN A 159 21.32 -5.96 -5.49
C GLN A 159 22.84 -6.08 -5.68
N GLU A 160 23.38 -5.38 -6.67
CA GLU A 160 24.81 -5.38 -6.92
C GLU A 160 25.52 -4.41 -5.96
N PRO A 161 26.78 -4.69 -5.58
CA PRO A 161 27.60 -3.73 -4.85
C PRO A 161 27.64 -2.38 -5.56
N LEU A 162 27.73 -1.29 -4.78
CA LEU A 162 27.80 0.04 -5.36
C LEU A 162 29.04 0.15 -6.26
N PRO A 163 28.90 0.58 -7.53
CA PRO A 163 30.04 0.73 -8.41
C PRO A 163 31.01 1.78 -7.86
N SER A 164 32.30 1.59 -8.11
CA SER A 164 33.38 2.46 -7.61
C SER A 164 33.28 3.94 -8.03
N SER A 165 32.41 4.25 -9.00
CA SER A 165 32.10 5.60 -9.45
C SER A 165 31.09 6.34 -8.57
N LYS A 166 30.38 5.66 -7.67
CA LYS A 166 29.35 6.26 -6.80
C LYS A 166 29.84 6.27 -5.34
N TYR A 167 29.55 7.37 -4.66
CA TYR A 167 29.92 7.57 -3.25
C TYR A 167 28.88 6.93 -2.31
N ASP A 168 29.34 6.19 -1.31
CA ASP A 168 28.48 5.64 -0.25
C ASP A 168 28.32 6.66 0.89
N PRO A 169 27.11 7.19 1.15
CA PRO A 169 26.88 8.13 2.24
C PRO A 169 27.21 7.56 3.64
N PHE A 170 27.15 6.24 3.83
CA PHE A 170 27.42 5.61 5.11
C PHE A 170 28.92 5.46 5.41
N GLN A 171 29.79 5.63 4.39
CA GLN A 171 31.24 5.59 4.57
C GLN A 171 31.75 6.65 5.56
N ARG A 172 30.98 7.73 5.77
CA ARG A 172 31.30 8.78 6.74
C ARG A 172 31.12 8.35 8.21
N TYR A 173 30.40 7.26 8.46
CA TYR A 173 30.06 6.78 9.79
C TYR A 173 30.62 5.37 10.01
N PRO A 174 31.91 5.21 10.35
CA PRO A 174 32.55 3.91 10.49
C PRO A 174 31.93 3.05 11.61
N ASP A 175 31.35 3.70 12.63
CA ASP A 175 30.67 3.03 13.73
C ASP A 175 29.24 2.55 13.37
N PHE A 176 28.72 2.91 12.19
CA PHE A 176 27.40 2.52 11.72
C PHE A 176 27.52 1.44 10.64
N PRO A 177 27.09 0.19 10.89
CA PRO A 177 27.28 -0.93 9.98
C PRO A 177 26.23 -0.92 8.86
N ALA A 178 26.22 0.15 8.06
CA ALA A 178 25.39 0.25 6.86
C ALA A 178 26.25 0.47 5.63
N THR A 179 25.81 -0.09 4.52
CA THR A 179 26.48 0.01 3.22
C THR A 179 25.41 0.17 2.15
N THR A 180 25.67 1.04 1.19
CA THR A 180 24.72 1.27 0.09
C THR A 180 24.93 0.24 -1.01
N PHE A 181 23.84 -0.32 -1.52
CA PHE A 181 23.84 -1.21 -2.69
C PHE A 181 23.15 -0.55 -3.87
N SER A 182 23.46 -1.01 -5.08
CA SER A 182 22.81 -0.53 -6.29
C SER A 182 21.46 -1.23 -6.51
N SER A 183 20.49 -0.48 -7.03
CA SER A 183 19.12 -0.93 -7.31
C SER A 183 19.00 -1.63 -8.66
#